data_AF-A0A6B2CNG9-F1
#
_entry.id   AF-A0A6B2CNG9-F1
#
_cell.length_a   1.000
_cell.length_b   1.000
_cell.length_c   1.000
_cell.angle_alpha   90.00
_cell.angle_beta   90.00
_cell.angle_gamma   90.00
#
_symmetry.space_group_name_H-M   'P 1'
#
loop_
_entity.id
_entity.type
_entity.pdbx_description
1 polymer ?
#
loop_
_entity_poly.entity_id
_entity_poly.type
_entity_poly.pdbx_seq_one_letter_code
_entity_poly.pdbx_strand_id
1 'polypeptide(L)'
;MISFAVVMPIYKYVENGEVVFFVQTTYRDYFKFYGVPLIYLYRTKASQELEKSKYVLIRVDETGEKVEVGDRSRPGWTSIPVIDLKEKPGFLP
;
A
#
# COMPACT_ATOMS: atom_id res chain seq x y z
N MET A 1 5.95 18.81 -18.55
CA MET A 1 4.68 18.34 -17.97
C MET A 1 5.04 17.59 -16.70
N ILE A 2 4.91 18.22 -15.53
CA ILE A 2 5.24 17.56 -14.27
C ILE A 2 4.07 16.62 -13.98
N SER A 3 4.27 15.32 -14.26
CA SER A 3 3.37 14.29 -13.75
C SER A 3 3.60 14.25 -12.24
N PHE A 4 2.74 14.91 -11.48
CA PHE A 4 2.50 14.45 -10.12
C PHE A 4 1.87 13.08 -10.27
N ALA A 5 2.69 12.04 -10.24
CA ALA A 5 2.18 10.74 -9.86
C ALA A 5 1.53 10.99 -8.51
N VAL A 6 0.20 11.01 -8.47
CA VAL A 6 -0.54 10.91 -7.21
C VAL A 6 -0.12 9.54 -6.70
N VAL A 7 0.94 9.51 -5.88
CA VAL A 7 1.36 8.30 -5.20
C VAL A 7 0.25 8.04 -4.21
N MET A 8 -0.67 7.17 -4.60
CA MET A 8 -1.75 6.76 -3.72
C MET A 8 -1.10 6.09 -2.52
N PRO A 9 -1.27 6.66 -1.31
CA PRO A 9 -0.61 6.12 -0.15
C PRO A 9 -1.10 4.71 0.10
N ILE A 10 -0.21 3.89 0.65
CA ILE A 10 -0.59 2.58 1.18
C ILE A 10 -1.11 2.82 2.59
N TYR A 11 -2.34 2.39 2.85
CA TYR A 11 -2.94 2.43 4.18
C TYR A 11 -2.81 1.08 4.85
N LYS A 12 -2.72 1.06 6.18
CA LYS A 12 -2.65 -0.16 6.97
C LYS A 12 -3.54 -0.07 8.20
N TYR A 13 -4.25 -1.15 8.53
CA TYR A 13 -4.94 -1.32 9.81
C TYR A 13 -4.80 -2.76 10.30
N VAL A 14 -5.10 -2.97 11.58
CA VAL A 14 -5.13 -4.30 12.20
C VAL A 14 -6.57 -4.63 12.56
N GLU A 15 -7.03 -5.82 12.17
CA GLU A 15 -8.37 -6.31 12.46
C GLU A 15 -8.32 -7.82 12.67
N ASN A 16 -8.93 -8.35 13.73
CA ASN A 16 -9.07 -9.79 13.98
C ASN A 16 -7.74 -10.60 13.92
N GLY A 17 -6.62 -10.00 14.34
CA GLY A 17 -5.30 -10.66 14.29
C GLY A 17 -4.67 -10.71 12.89
N GLU A 18 -5.22 -9.97 11.94
CA GLU A 18 -4.67 -9.76 10.61
C GLU A 18 -4.19 -8.31 10.45
N VAL A 19 -3.11 -8.14 9.70
CA VAL A 19 -2.67 -6.84 9.19
C VAL A 19 -3.20 -6.70 7.77
N VAL A 20 -3.89 -5.61 7.52
CA VAL A 20 -4.50 -5.31 6.23
C VAL A 20 -3.83 -4.10 5.63
N PHE A 21 -3.27 -4.25 4.43
CA PHE A 21 -2.78 -3.16 3.61
C PHE A 21 -3.78 -2.87 2.49
N PHE A 22 -4.01 -1.60 2.16
CA PHE A 22 -4.78 -1.28 0.98
C PHE A 22 -4.31 0.00 0.28
N VAL A 23 -4.60 0.06 -1.03
CA VAL A 23 -4.44 1.25 -1.85
C VAL A 23 -5.77 1.56 -2.49
N GLN A 24 -6.17 2.83 -2.41
CA GLN A 24 -7.30 3.35 -3.16
C GLN A 24 -6.78 3.98 -4.45
N THR A 25 -7.29 3.51 -5.59
CA THR A 25 -6.97 4.08 -6.90
C THR A 25 -8.20 4.37 -7.72
N THR A 26 -7.99 5.01 -8.87
CA THR A 26 -9.04 5.24 -9.87
C THR A 26 -8.57 4.58 -11.16
N TYR A 27 -9.31 3.58 -11.61
CA TYR A 27 -9.13 3.03 -12.94
C TYR A 27 -9.65 4.05 -13.95
N ARG A 28 -8.72 4.84 -14.48
CA ARG A 28 -9.01 5.87 -15.49
C ARG A 28 -9.46 5.20 -16.79
N ASP A 29 -10.35 5.87 -17.50
CA ASP A 29 -10.85 5.45 -18.82
C ASP A 29 -11.64 4.12 -18.82
N TYR A 30 -12.30 3.78 -17.71
CA TYR A 30 -13.35 2.75 -17.73
C TYR A 30 -14.56 3.27 -18.52
N PHE A 31 -14.53 3.03 -19.82
CA PHE A 31 -15.61 3.31 -20.75
C PHE A 31 -16.09 4.78 -20.70
N LYS A 32 -17.31 5.02 -20.17
CA LYS A 32 -17.97 6.34 -20.08
C LYS A 32 -18.04 6.90 -18.65
N PHE A 33 -17.46 6.21 -17.67
CA PHE A 33 -17.66 6.53 -16.26
C PHE A 33 -16.65 7.55 -15.70
N TYR A 34 -15.76 8.11 -16.53
CA TYR A 34 -14.74 9.08 -16.12
C TYR A 34 -13.89 8.62 -14.91
N GLY A 35 -13.77 7.30 -14.72
CA GLY A 35 -12.98 6.67 -13.65
C GLY A 35 -13.82 5.80 -12.71
N VAL A 36 -13.35 4.59 -12.41
CA VAL A 36 -13.95 3.71 -11.38
C VAL A 36 -13.03 3.65 -10.16
N PRO A 37 -13.51 3.94 -8.93
CA PRO A 37 -12.70 3.77 -7.74
C PRO A 37 -12.43 2.29 -7.50
N LEU A 38 -11.15 1.94 -7.37
CA LEU A 38 -10.70 0.60 -7.06
C LEU A 38 -10.02 0.58 -5.69
N ILE A 39 -10.22 -0.52 -4.97
CA ILE A 39 -9.55 -0.79 -3.71
C ILE A 39 -8.81 -2.11 -3.87
N TYR A 40 -7.49 -2.06 -3.79
CA TYR A 40 -6.66 -3.25 -3.73
C TYR A 40 -6.33 -3.54 -2.28
N LEU A 41 -6.64 -4.75 -1.81
CA LEU A 41 -6.41 -5.18 -0.44
C LEU A 41 -5.44 -6.36 -0.41
N TYR A 42 -4.51 -6.31 0.54
CA TYR A 42 -3.66 -7.43 0.91
C TYR A 42 -3.85 -7.70 2.41
N ARG A 43 -4.14 -8.95 2.75
CA ARG A 43 -4.36 -9.41 4.14
C ARG A 43 -3.35 -10.50 4.47
N THR A 44 -2.79 -10.41 5.67
CA THR A 44 -1.87 -11.41 6.18
C THR A 44 -1.96 -11.50 7.70
N LYS A 45 -1.48 -12.59 8.29
CA LYS A 45 -1.45 -12.75 9.74
C LYS A 45 -0.59 -11.64 10.36
N ALA A 46 -1.08 -11.09 11.46
CA ALA A 46 -0.34 -10.08 12.20
C ALA A 46 0.98 -10.64 12.74
N SER A 47 2.02 -9.84 12.63
CA SER A 47 3.30 -10.05 13.28
C SER A 47 3.79 -8.71 13.83
N GLN A 48 4.63 -8.74 14.86
CA GLN A 48 5.18 -7.53 15.46
C GLN A 48 5.96 -6.68 14.42
N GLU A 49 6.58 -7.32 13.44
CA GLU A 49 7.29 -6.67 12.33
C GLU A 49 6.31 -5.92 11.41
N LEU A 50 5.25 -6.58 10.98
CA LEU A 50 4.23 -6.01 10.08
C LEU A 50 3.49 -4.84 10.76
N GLU A 51 3.15 -4.98 12.04
CA GLU A 51 2.49 -3.92 12.81
C GLU A 51 3.37 -2.67 12.95
N LYS A 52 4.67 -2.86 13.18
CA LYS A 52 5.62 -1.75 13.33
C LYS A 52 6.10 -1.16 12.01
N SER A 53 5.90 -1.83 10.89
CA SER A 53 6.33 -1.35 9.57
C SER A 53 5.72 0.02 9.22
N LYS A 54 6.55 0.88 8.66
CA LYS A 54 6.22 2.25 8.21
C LYS A 54 6.42 2.45 6.72
N TYR A 55 7.05 1.48 6.05
CA TYR A 55 7.33 1.51 4.62
C TYR A 55 7.09 0.15 3.99
N VAL A 56 6.57 0.16 2.77
CA VAL A 56 6.76 -0.93 1.81
C VAL A 56 8.02 -0.60 1.01
N LEU A 57 8.96 -1.53 0.99
CA LEU A 57 10.26 -1.39 0.35
C LEU A 57 10.28 -2.25 -0.92
N ILE A 58 10.54 -1.62 -2.06
CA ILE A 58 10.61 -2.30 -3.35
C ILE A 58 12.01 -2.12 -3.93
N ARG A 59 12.62 -3.23 -4.34
CA ARG A 59 13.86 -3.25 -5.11
C ARG A 59 13.68 -4.10 -6.34
N VAL A 60 14.08 -3.57 -7.48
CA VAL A 60 14.10 -4.29 -8.76
C VAL A 60 15.55 -4.41 -9.19
N ASP A 61 16.02 -5.64 -9.42
CA ASP A 61 17.35 -5.92 -9.96
C ASP A 61 17.30 -7.11 -10.94
N GLU A 62 18.45 -7.58 -11.41
CA GLU A 62 18.58 -8.68 -12.37
C GLU A 62 17.94 -9.99 -11.87
N THR A 63 17.74 -10.14 -10.56
CA THR A 63 17.11 -11.32 -9.95
C THR A 63 15.59 -11.21 -9.85
N GLY A 64 15.02 -10.05 -10.21
CA GLY A 64 13.59 -9.78 -10.21
C GLY A 64 13.18 -8.65 -9.25
N GLU A 65 11.89 -8.64 -8.90
CA GLU A 65 11.31 -7.70 -7.94
C GLU A 65 11.28 -8.31 -6.54
N LYS A 66 11.80 -7.57 -5.56
CA LYS A 66 11.72 -7.89 -4.13
C LYS A 66 10.86 -6.86 -3.42
N VAL A 67 9.87 -7.35 -2.68
CA VAL A 67 8.97 -6.54 -1.88
C VAL A 67 9.12 -6.94 -0.41
N GLU A 68 9.46 -5.97 0.42
CA GLU A 68 9.62 -6.12 1.87
C GLU A 68 8.82 -5.04 2.62
N VAL A 69 8.65 -5.22 3.92
CA VAL A 69 8.18 -4.15 4.83
C VAL A 69 9.33 -3.71 5.73
N GLY A 70 9.32 -2.45 6.18
CA GLY A 70 10.37 -1.93 7.04
C GLY A 70 9.91 -0.77 7.93
N ASP A 71 10.64 -0.54 9.02
CA ASP A 71 10.44 0.58 9.95
C ASP A 71 11.06 1.90 9.47
N ARG A 72 11.92 1.83 8.45
CA ARG A 72 12.71 2.95 7.91
C ARG A 72 12.82 2.88 6.39
N SER A 73 12.99 4.04 5.75
CA SER A 73 13.40 4.10 4.35
C SER A 73 14.79 3.49 4.16
N ARG A 74 15.04 2.83 3.03
CA ARG A 74 16.32 2.16 2.74
C ARG A 74 16.95 2.70 1.45
N PRO A 75 18.20 3.21 1.46
CA PRO A 75 18.89 3.65 0.25
C PRO A 75 18.99 2.53 -0.80
N GLY A 76 18.80 2.85 -2.07
CA GLY A 76 18.75 1.86 -3.15
C GLY A 76 17.44 1.08 -3.25
N TRP A 77 16.43 1.42 -2.43
CA TRP A 77 15.08 0.88 -2.49
C TRP A 77 14.08 2.00 -2.73
N THR A 78 13.04 1.72 -3.52
CA THR A 78 11.84 2.56 -3.55
C THR A 78 11.10 2.36 -2.24
N SER A 79 11.06 3.40 -1.41
CA SER A 79 10.42 3.36 -0.10
C SER A 79 9.06 4.05 -0.19
N ILE A 80 7.97 3.28 -0.13
CA ILE A 80 6.60 3.81 -0.16
C ILE A 80 6.09 3.90 1.29
N PRO A 81 5.75 5.09 1.81
CA PRO A 81 5.26 5.23 3.17
C PRO A 81 3.91 4.56 3.35
N VAL A 82 3.73 3.96 4.53
CA VAL A 82 2.49 3.33 4.97
C VAL A 82 1.82 4.22 6.01
N ILE A 83 0.54 4.54 5.79
CA ILE A 83 -0.28 5.31 6.71
C ILE A 83 -1.01 4.35 7.64
N ASP A 84 -0.71 4.40 8.93
CA ASP A 84 -1.44 3.64 9.94
C ASP A 84 -2.82 4.27 10.19
N LEU A 85 -3.85 3.44 10.07
CA LEU A 85 -5.21 3.78 10.43
C LEU A 85 -5.56 3.13 11.76
N LYS A 86 -6.38 3.83 12.55
CA LYS A 86 -6.85 3.36 13.85
C LYS A 86 -7.71 2.09 13.75
N GLU A 87 -8.54 2.01 12.71
CA GLU A 87 -9.50 0.93 12.48
C GLU A 87 -9.86 0.82 11.00
N LYS A 88 -10.56 -0.27 10.61
CA LYS A 88 -11.08 -0.48 9.26
C LYS A 88 -12.03 0.66 8.87
N PRO A 89 -11.78 1.39 7.76
CA PRO A 89 -12.74 2.36 7.24
C PRO A 89 -14.06 1.69 6.85
N GLY A 90 -15.19 2.33 7.20
CA GLY A 90 -16.53 1.75 6.97
C GLY A 90 -16.93 1.55 5.50
N PHE A 91 -16.21 2.14 4.55
CA PHE A 91 -16.44 1.92 3.11
C PHE A 91 -15.69 0.69 2.57
N LEU A 92 -14.79 0.08 3.35
CA LEU A 92 -14.10 -1.14 2.96
C LEU A 92 -15.03 -2.35 3.15
N PRO A 93 -15.04 -3.31 2.19
CA PRO A 93 -15.78 -4.56 2.32
C PRO A 93 -15.28 -5.42 3.48
#